data_AF-A0A935FT24-F1
#
_entry.id   AF-A0A935FT24-F1
#
_cell.length_a   1.000
_cell.length_b   1.000
_cell.length_c   1.000
_cell.angle_alpha   90.00
_cell.angle_beta   90.00
_cell.angle_gamma   90.00
#
_symmetry.space_group_name_H-M   'P 1'
#
loop_
_entity.id
_entity.type
_entity.pdbx_description
1 polymer ?
#
loop_
_entity_poly.entity_id
_entity_poly.type
_entity_poly.pdbx_seq_one_letter_code
_entity_poly.pdbx_strand_id
1 'polypeptide(L)'
;MKGVTKISALFLTAAVCFSLISFEKDKPAKKHQGAFHNNELSLAVDSRKLEANNISAWFRTNGSFNRDPSTGNSGFEWTKGSSRFARYASGFWIGAVTGGDTLVSVAEYNYEYLPGYVDNNGNPQGKDDPNYRIYNISSTDSSDYQNWRTIARSGAYLGQCRKSLPDGRSDDVLFSYRRIS
;
A
#
# COMPACT_ATOMS: atom_id res chain seq x y z
N MET A 1 64.26 4.51 26.66
CA MET A 1 62.79 4.43 26.75
C MET A 1 62.01 5.53 25.99
N LYS A 2 62.63 6.37 25.13
CA LYS A 2 61.90 7.45 24.40
C LYS A 2 61.39 7.05 22.99
N GLY A 3 61.84 5.91 22.44
CA GLY A 3 61.48 5.47 21.08
C GLY A 3 60.16 4.68 21.00
N VAL A 4 59.86 3.85 22.01
CA VAL A 4 58.66 2.99 22.03
C VAL A 4 57.37 3.81 22.20
N THR A 5 57.44 4.93 22.94
CA THR A 5 56.30 5.83 23.16
C THR A 5 55.87 6.57 21.89
N LYS A 6 56.81 6.92 21.01
CA LYS A 6 56.49 7.62 19.75
C LYS A 6 55.85 6.70 18.72
N ILE A 7 56.28 5.44 18.66
CA ILE A 7 55.72 4.43 17.75
C ILE A 7 54.30 4.04 18.19
N SER A 8 54.07 3.89 19.50
CA SER A 8 52.73 3.60 20.05
C SER A 8 51.72 4.73 19.79
N ALA A 9 52.16 5.99 19.92
CA ALA A 9 51.32 7.15 19.59
C ALA A 9 50.97 7.22 18.10
N LEU A 10 51.89 6.84 17.20
CA LEU A 10 51.64 6.83 15.76
C LEU A 10 50.62 5.76 15.35
N PHE A 11 50.71 4.57 15.95
CA PHE A 11 49.74 3.48 15.72
C PHE A 11 48.35 3.82 16.26
N LEU A 12 48.27 4.45 17.45
CA LEU A 12 46.99 4.86 18.02
C LEU A 12 46.32 5.94 17.18
N THR A 13 47.09 6.87 16.63
CA THR A 13 46.58 7.94 15.75
C THR A 13 46.09 7.36 14.42
N ALA A 14 46.84 6.44 13.82
CA ALA A 14 46.45 5.78 12.57
C ALA A 14 45.18 4.92 12.74
N ALA A 15 45.04 4.22 13.87
CA ALA A 15 43.85 3.42 14.18
C ALA A 15 42.58 4.28 14.36
N VAL A 16 42.71 5.43 15.03
CA VAL A 16 41.60 6.40 15.16
C VAL A 16 41.21 6.96 13.79
N CYS A 17 42.18 7.32 12.95
CA CYS A 17 41.91 7.78 11.58
C CYS A 17 41.21 6.70 10.72
N PHE A 18 41.59 5.43 10.84
CA PHE A 18 40.95 4.35 10.08
C PHE A 18 39.50 4.06 10.52
N SER A 19 39.20 4.24 11.81
CA SER A 19 37.84 4.07 12.35
C SER A 19 36.88 5.20 11.93
N LEU A 20 37.40 6.41 11.68
CA LEU A 20 36.59 7.55 11.21
C LEU A 20 36.25 7.46 9.72
N ILE A 21 37.08 6.78 8.92
CA ILE A 21 36.85 6.64 7.46
C ILE A 21 35.81 5.54 7.17
N SER A 22 35.62 4.58 8.08
CA SER A 22 34.74 3.42 7.87
C SER A 22 33.26 3.65 8.25
N PHE A 23 32.88 4.85 8.69
CA PHE A 23 31.49 5.17 9.05
C PHE A 23 30.82 6.01 7.96
N GLU A 24 30.79 5.48 6.73
CA GLU A 24 29.91 6.03 5.70
C GLU A 24 28.49 5.52 5.99
N LYS A 25 27.73 6.33 6.73
CA LYS A 25 26.30 6.11 6.93
C LYS A 25 25.66 6.03 5.55
N ASP A 26 25.15 4.87 5.17
CA ASP A 26 24.35 4.70 3.96
C ASP A 26 23.36 5.86 3.88
N LYS A 27 23.52 6.70 2.86
CA LYS A 27 22.60 7.80 2.62
C LYS A 27 21.24 7.12 2.38
N PRO A 28 20.20 7.40 3.18
CA PRO A 28 18.89 6.88 2.87
C PRO A 28 18.57 7.29 1.42
N ALA A 29 18.05 6.35 0.64
CA ALA A 29 17.62 6.62 -0.73
C ALA A 29 16.90 7.97 -0.75
N LYS A 30 17.29 8.84 -1.70
CA LYS A 30 16.68 10.17 -1.82
C LYS A 30 15.18 9.94 -1.87
N LYS A 31 14.48 10.47 -0.86
CA LYS A 31 13.03 10.44 -0.85
C LYS A 31 12.61 11.19 -2.11
N HIS A 32 12.14 10.49 -3.13
CA HIS A 32 11.42 11.10 -4.24
C HIS A 32 10.07 11.55 -3.69
N GLN A 33 10.08 12.59 -2.86
CA GLN A 33 8.89 13.35 -2.56
C GLN A 33 8.59 14.18 -3.80
N GLY A 34 7.91 13.55 -4.76
CA GLY A 34 7.03 14.32 -5.63
C GLY A 34 6.09 15.08 -4.69
N ALA A 35 6.18 16.41 -4.71
CA ALA A 35 5.30 17.26 -3.94
C ALA A 35 3.87 17.03 -4.44
N PHE A 36 3.13 16.16 -3.76
CA PHE A 36 1.69 16.12 -3.92
C PHE A 36 1.15 17.39 -3.24
N HIS A 37 0.87 18.41 -4.05
CA HIS A 37 0.18 19.61 -3.61
C HIS A 37 -1.22 19.23 -3.12
N ASN A 38 -1.47 19.45 -1.84
CA ASN A 38 -2.68 19.04 -1.12
C ASN A 38 -3.94 19.89 -1.44
N ASN A 39 -3.97 20.65 -2.54
CA ASN A 39 -4.96 21.72 -2.70
C ASN A 39 -5.98 21.58 -3.85
N GLU A 40 -5.95 20.51 -4.65
CA GLU A 40 -6.93 20.32 -5.76
C GLU A 40 -7.29 18.83 -5.96
N LEU A 41 -7.21 18.05 -4.90
CA LEU A 41 -7.44 16.62 -4.94
C LEU A 41 -8.42 16.23 -3.84
N SER A 42 -9.67 16.68 -3.99
CA SER A 42 -10.81 15.82 -3.65
C SER A 42 -10.77 14.59 -4.56
N LEU A 43 -9.72 13.79 -4.44
CA LEU A 43 -9.66 12.46 -5.01
C LEU A 43 -10.85 11.72 -4.43
N ALA A 44 -11.72 11.21 -5.30
CA ALA A 44 -12.86 10.42 -4.89
C ALA A 44 -12.38 9.10 -4.26
N VAL A 45 -11.86 9.18 -3.04
CA VAL A 45 -11.46 8.02 -2.26
C VAL A 45 -12.74 7.33 -1.82
N ASP A 46 -13.16 6.37 -2.63
CA ASP A 46 -14.29 5.53 -2.28
C ASP A 46 -13.98 4.72 -1.02
N SER A 47 -14.96 4.60 -0.15
CA SER A 47 -14.90 3.84 1.10
C SER A 47 -16.06 2.86 1.12
N ARG A 48 -15.76 1.58 1.33
CA ARG A 48 -16.74 0.49 1.39
C ARG A 48 -16.48 -0.36 2.61
N LYS A 49 -17.56 -0.90 3.16
CA LYS A 49 -17.46 -1.78 4.31
C LYS A 49 -17.71 -3.22 3.84
N LEU A 50 -16.78 -4.11 4.18
CA LEU A 50 -16.98 -5.54 4.08
C LEU A 50 -17.80 -5.99 5.28
N GLU A 51 -18.91 -6.66 4.99
CA GLU A 51 -19.94 -7.01 5.96
C GLU A 51 -20.21 -8.52 5.99
N ALA A 52 -19.16 -9.32 5.96
CA ALA A 52 -19.26 -10.78 5.91
C ALA A 52 -19.32 -11.41 7.31
N ASN A 53 -20.26 -12.34 7.51
CA ASN A 53 -20.42 -13.08 8.77
C ASN A 53 -20.47 -12.13 9.99
N ASN A 54 -19.64 -12.38 10.99
CA ASN A 54 -19.50 -11.55 12.20
C ASN A 54 -18.41 -10.47 12.07
N ILE A 55 -17.93 -10.15 10.86
CA ILE A 55 -16.94 -9.09 10.59
C ILE A 55 -17.65 -7.85 10.03
N SER A 56 -17.24 -6.66 10.49
CA SER A 56 -17.49 -5.37 9.84
C SER A 56 -16.14 -4.67 9.68
N ALA A 57 -15.67 -4.48 8.45
CA ALA A 57 -14.34 -3.93 8.16
C ALA A 57 -14.36 -2.87 7.06
N TRP A 58 -13.75 -1.71 7.31
CA TRP A 58 -13.62 -0.65 6.31
C TRP A 58 -12.47 -0.89 5.33
N PHE A 59 -12.72 -0.65 4.05
CA PHE A 59 -11.75 -0.66 2.96
C PHE A 59 -11.87 0.62 2.15
N ARG A 60 -10.73 1.15 1.68
CA ARG A 60 -10.67 2.41 0.91
C ARG A 60 -9.77 2.24 -0.31
N THR A 61 -10.13 2.93 -1.40
CA THR A 61 -9.40 2.87 -2.69
C THR A 61 -7.98 3.43 -2.61
N ASN A 62 -7.65 4.18 -1.56
CA ASN A 62 -6.31 4.68 -1.28
C ASN A 62 -5.42 3.68 -0.51
N GLY A 63 -5.81 2.40 -0.47
CA GLY A 63 -5.04 1.31 0.15
C GLY A 63 -5.20 1.20 1.67
N SER A 64 -6.05 2.03 2.29
CA SER A 64 -6.35 1.97 3.72
C SER A 64 -7.39 0.90 4.04
N PHE A 65 -7.15 0.12 5.10
CA PHE A 65 -8.13 -0.80 5.69
C PHE A 65 -8.29 -0.54 7.18
N ASN A 66 -9.42 -0.99 7.70
CA ASN A 66 -9.71 -1.10 9.13
C ASN A 66 -9.63 0.21 9.89
N ARG A 67 -9.66 1.37 9.20
CA ARG A 67 -9.76 2.69 9.80
C ARG A 67 -11.07 3.32 9.35
N ASP A 68 -11.88 3.73 10.30
CA ASP A 68 -13.15 4.36 10.01
C ASP A 68 -12.93 5.70 9.29
N PRO A 69 -13.49 5.89 8.08
CA PRO A 69 -13.26 7.10 7.30
C PRO A 69 -13.94 8.34 7.88
N SER A 70 -15.00 8.17 8.69
CA SER A 70 -15.78 9.26 9.28
C SER A 70 -15.20 9.75 10.60
N THR A 71 -14.76 8.83 11.46
CA THR A 71 -14.27 9.15 12.81
C THR A 71 -12.75 9.08 12.94
N GLY A 72 -12.08 8.38 12.02
CA GLY A 72 -10.65 8.09 12.12
C GLY A 72 -10.27 7.05 13.18
N ASN A 73 -11.26 6.42 13.84
CA ASN A 73 -11.07 5.38 14.84
C ASN A 73 -10.92 3.98 14.22
N SER A 74 -10.86 2.96 15.08
CA SER A 74 -10.90 1.55 14.67
C SER A 74 -12.07 1.27 13.74
N GLY A 75 -11.76 0.62 12.63
CA GLY A 75 -12.71 0.28 11.57
C GLY A 75 -12.86 -1.21 11.31
N PHE A 76 -12.19 -2.09 12.08
CA PHE A 76 -12.43 -3.53 12.05
C PHE A 76 -13.09 -3.99 13.35
N GLU A 77 -14.35 -4.39 13.24
CA GLU A 77 -15.18 -4.86 14.34
C GLU A 77 -15.32 -6.38 14.32
N TRP A 78 -15.11 -7.02 15.48
CA TRP A 78 -15.41 -8.42 15.72
C TRP A 78 -15.77 -8.65 17.21
N THR A 79 -16.90 -9.25 17.55
CA THR A 79 -18.01 -9.63 16.67
C THR A 79 -18.77 -8.37 16.19
N LYS A 80 -19.23 -8.38 14.95
CA LYS A 80 -20.02 -7.30 14.36
C LYS A 80 -21.19 -6.89 15.25
N GLY A 81 -21.38 -5.59 15.44
CA GLY A 81 -22.40 -5.01 16.32
C GLY A 81 -22.07 -5.03 17.82
N SER A 82 -20.91 -5.56 18.24
CA SER A 82 -20.51 -5.58 19.66
C SER A 82 -19.77 -4.32 20.14
N SER A 83 -19.45 -3.39 19.23
CA SER A 83 -18.58 -2.24 19.47
C SER A 83 -17.17 -2.63 19.98
N ARG A 84 -16.72 -3.85 19.68
CA ARG A 84 -15.37 -4.34 19.98
C ARG A 84 -14.56 -4.44 18.70
N PHE A 85 -13.39 -3.82 18.71
CA PHE A 85 -12.58 -3.67 17.52
C PHE A 85 -11.28 -4.47 17.64
N ALA A 86 -11.04 -5.39 16.71
CA ALA A 86 -9.84 -6.22 16.72
C ALA A 86 -8.64 -5.51 16.05
N ARG A 87 -8.88 -4.48 15.21
CA ARG A 87 -7.82 -3.71 14.56
C ARG A 87 -8.20 -2.24 14.42
N TYR A 88 -7.23 -1.37 14.76
CA TYR A 88 -7.37 0.08 14.69
C TYR A 88 -7.16 0.65 13.27
N ALA A 89 -6.14 0.18 12.55
CA ALA A 89 -5.84 0.57 11.18
C ALA A 89 -4.90 -0.48 10.53
N SER A 90 -4.85 -0.47 9.20
CA SER A 90 -3.88 -1.22 8.38
C SER A 90 -3.90 -0.67 6.95
N GLY A 91 -3.00 -1.11 6.07
CA GLY A 91 -3.10 -0.82 4.65
C GLY A 91 -2.05 -1.53 3.80
N PHE A 92 -2.09 -1.28 2.50
CA PHE A 92 -1.16 -1.87 1.54
C PHE A 92 0.24 -1.30 1.62
N TRP A 93 1.21 -2.20 1.53
CA TRP A 93 2.63 -1.92 1.45
C TRP A 93 3.16 -2.69 0.24
N ILE A 94 3.67 -1.98 -0.75
CA ILE A 94 4.20 -2.57 -1.98
C ILE A 94 5.61 -2.02 -2.16
N GLY A 95 6.57 -2.91 -2.43
CA GLY A 95 7.96 -2.55 -2.71
C GLY A 95 8.44 -3.18 -4.01
N ALA A 96 9.32 -2.49 -4.71
CA ALA A 96 9.95 -2.97 -5.94
C ALA A 96 11.39 -2.44 -6.04
N VAL A 97 12.24 -3.19 -6.76
CA VAL A 97 13.58 -2.73 -7.14
C VAL A 97 13.56 -2.34 -8.62
N THR A 98 13.97 -1.11 -8.94
CA THR A 98 14.04 -0.61 -10.31
C THR A 98 15.33 0.20 -10.51
N GLY A 99 16.10 -0.11 -11.55
CA GLY A 99 17.33 0.62 -11.85
C GLY A 99 18.40 0.62 -10.75
N GLY A 100 18.34 -0.32 -9.79
CA GLY A 100 19.24 -0.35 -8.63
C GLY A 100 18.68 0.35 -7.38
N ASP A 101 17.57 1.07 -7.50
CA ASP A 101 16.88 1.72 -6.38
C ASP A 101 15.78 0.82 -5.79
N THR A 102 15.56 0.94 -4.48
CA THR A 102 14.41 0.34 -3.80
C THR A 102 13.32 1.38 -3.62
N LEU A 103 12.15 1.15 -4.23
CA LEU A 103 10.97 2.00 -4.10
C LEU A 103 9.92 1.29 -3.24
N VAL A 104 9.25 2.05 -2.38
CA VAL A 104 8.19 1.54 -1.50
C VAL A 104 7.02 2.52 -1.54
N SER A 105 5.80 1.98 -1.58
CA SER A 105 4.57 2.73 -1.34
C SER A 105 3.79 2.14 -0.17
N VAL A 106 3.29 3.00 0.70
CA VAL A 106 2.67 2.64 1.99
C VAL A 106 1.33 3.35 2.18
N ALA A 107 0.37 2.63 2.77
CA ALA A 107 -0.95 3.13 3.12
C ALA A 107 -1.26 2.97 4.62
N GLU A 108 -0.38 3.45 5.49
CA GLU A 108 -0.61 3.40 6.94
C GLU A 108 -0.49 4.80 7.55
N TYR A 109 -1.61 5.30 8.08
CA TYR A 109 -1.83 6.68 8.60
C TYR A 109 -1.68 7.81 7.59
N ASN A 110 -0.80 7.64 6.60
CA ASN A 110 -0.72 8.40 5.35
C ASN A 110 -0.94 7.44 4.18
N TYR A 111 -1.41 7.97 3.05
CA TYR A 111 -1.84 7.16 1.91
C TYR A 111 -1.15 7.63 0.64
N GLU A 112 -0.38 6.73 0.03
CA GLU A 112 0.37 7.00 -1.21
C GLU A 112 -0.32 6.42 -2.46
N TYR A 113 -1.48 5.80 -2.28
CA TYR A 113 -2.25 5.19 -3.37
C TYR A 113 -3.46 6.03 -3.74
N LEU A 114 -3.77 6.04 -5.04
CA LEU A 114 -4.94 6.66 -5.63
C LEU A 114 -5.73 5.60 -6.42
N PRO A 115 -7.07 5.75 -6.54
CA PRO A 115 -7.82 4.95 -7.50
C PRO A 115 -7.30 5.22 -8.91
N GLY A 116 -7.03 4.14 -9.66
CA GLY A 116 -6.57 4.27 -11.04
C GLY A 116 -5.32 3.47 -11.40
N TYR A 117 -4.62 3.96 -12.41
CA TYR A 117 -3.33 3.43 -12.87
C TYR A 117 -2.38 4.57 -13.22
N VAL A 118 -1.10 4.25 -13.40
CA VAL A 118 -0.10 5.19 -13.92
C VAL A 118 0.14 4.86 -15.39
N ASP A 119 0.06 5.85 -16.28
CA ASP A 119 0.35 5.66 -17.69
C ASP A 119 1.86 5.53 -17.98
N ASN A 120 2.21 5.25 -19.23
CA ASN A 120 3.62 5.07 -19.63
C ASN A 120 4.49 6.32 -19.44
N ASN A 121 3.87 7.50 -19.28
CA ASN A 121 4.56 8.76 -19.04
C ASN A 121 4.67 9.08 -17.54
N GLY A 122 4.20 8.19 -16.66
CA GLY A 122 4.23 8.39 -15.22
C GLY A 122 3.07 9.21 -14.67
N ASN A 123 2.04 9.54 -15.47
CA ASN A 123 0.91 10.33 -14.99
C ASN A 123 -0.19 9.45 -14.39
N PRO A 124 -0.80 9.84 -13.26
CA PRO A 124 -1.94 9.13 -12.70
C PRO A 124 -3.19 9.32 -13.58
N GLN A 125 -3.87 8.22 -13.86
CA GLN A 125 -5.07 8.13 -14.69
C GLN A 125 -6.19 7.43 -13.92
N GLY A 126 -7.45 7.66 -14.31
CA GLY A 126 -8.60 6.92 -13.77
C GLY A 126 -9.24 7.51 -12.51
N LYS A 127 -8.81 8.70 -12.05
CA LYS A 127 -9.36 9.36 -10.85
C LYS A 127 -10.88 9.62 -10.91
N ASP A 128 -11.40 9.84 -12.12
CA ASP A 128 -12.82 10.13 -12.37
C ASP A 128 -13.55 8.93 -13.01
N ASP A 129 -12.84 7.81 -13.24
CA ASP A 129 -13.43 6.63 -13.85
C ASP A 129 -14.12 5.78 -12.77
N PRO A 130 -15.45 5.60 -12.86
CA PRO A 130 -16.22 4.87 -11.85
C PRO A 130 -15.85 3.38 -11.73
N ASN A 131 -15.01 2.86 -12.62
CA ASN A 131 -14.50 1.49 -12.57
C ASN A 131 -13.32 1.31 -11.60
N TYR A 132 -12.60 2.38 -11.23
CA TYR A 132 -11.54 2.32 -10.22
C TYR A 132 -12.10 2.51 -8.80
N ARG A 133 -13.01 1.62 -8.42
CA ARG A 133 -13.68 1.62 -7.13
C ARG A 133 -13.54 0.28 -6.42
N ILE A 134 -14.05 0.20 -5.20
CA ILE A 134 -14.21 -1.07 -4.50
C ILE A 134 -15.50 -1.75 -4.95
N TYR A 135 -15.41 -3.03 -5.28
CA TYR A 135 -16.56 -3.90 -5.54
C TYR A 135 -16.88 -4.66 -4.26
N ASN A 136 -18.15 -4.63 -3.85
CA ASN A 136 -18.65 -5.39 -2.71
C ASN A 136 -19.64 -6.42 -3.23
N ILE A 137 -19.19 -7.65 -3.38
CA ILE A 137 -19.93 -8.71 -4.05
C ILE A 137 -20.41 -9.71 -3.00
N SER A 138 -21.72 -9.96 -2.99
CA SER A 138 -22.33 -11.02 -2.19
C SER A 138 -22.88 -12.13 -3.09
N SER A 139 -23.24 -13.27 -2.48
CA SER A 139 -23.83 -14.40 -3.21
C SER A 139 -25.13 -14.05 -3.98
N THR A 140 -25.82 -12.98 -3.58
CA THR A 140 -27.07 -12.51 -4.20
C THR A 140 -26.87 -11.25 -5.05
N ASP A 141 -25.65 -10.72 -5.11
CA ASP A 141 -25.35 -9.55 -5.92
C ASP A 141 -25.31 -9.89 -7.41
N SER A 142 -26.11 -9.15 -8.18
CA SER A 142 -26.20 -9.26 -9.64
C SER A 142 -25.75 -7.99 -10.36
N SER A 143 -25.45 -6.91 -9.64
CA SER A 143 -25.07 -5.62 -10.20
C SER A 143 -23.56 -5.43 -10.16
N ASP A 144 -22.98 -5.40 -8.95
CA ASP A 144 -21.55 -5.16 -8.75
C ASP A 144 -20.73 -6.32 -9.33
N TYR A 145 -21.24 -7.54 -9.21
CA TYR A 145 -20.70 -8.72 -9.88
C TYR A 145 -20.58 -8.56 -11.40
N GLN A 146 -21.60 -8.04 -12.09
CA GLN A 146 -21.54 -7.92 -13.56
C GLN A 146 -20.59 -6.80 -14.00
N ASN A 147 -20.58 -5.68 -13.26
CA ASN A 147 -19.67 -4.56 -13.49
C ASN A 147 -18.21 -5.02 -13.29
N TRP A 148 -17.93 -5.66 -12.15
CA TRP A 148 -16.63 -6.28 -11.86
C TRP A 148 -16.23 -7.24 -12.97
N ARG A 149 -17.13 -8.17 -13.35
CA ARG A 149 -16.83 -9.21 -14.35
C ARG A 149 -16.45 -8.62 -15.70
N THR A 150 -17.04 -7.49 -16.08
CA THR A 150 -16.73 -6.80 -17.33
C THR A 150 -15.30 -6.24 -17.31
N ILE A 151 -14.88 -5.64 -16.20
CA ILE A 151 -13.54 -5.04 -16.05
C ILE A 151 -12.47 -6.11 -15.78
N ALA A 152 -12.80 -7.13 -15.00
CA ALA A 152 -11.90 -8.25 -14.73
C ALA A 152 -11.50 -8.95 -16.04
N ARG A 153 -12.36 -8.95 -17.06
CA ARG A 153 -12.04 -9.50 -18.38
C ARG A 153 -11.14 -8.59 -19.23
N SER A 154 -11.11 -7.28 -18.95
CA SER A 154 -10.31 -6.30 -19.71
C SER A 154 -8.99 -5.90 -19.03
N GLY A 155 -8.89 -6.03 -17.70
CA GLY A 155 -7.75 -5.53 -16.93
C GLY A 155 -7.11 -6.51 -15.94
N ALA A 156 -7.82 -7.53 -15.46
CA ALA A 156 -7.23 -8.60 -14.66
C ALA A 156 -6.80 -9.72 -15.61
N TYR A 157 -5.52 -10.11 -15.57
CA TYR A 157 -5.00 -11.17 -16.42
C TYR A 157 -5.69 -12.50 -16.07
N LEU A 158 -6.79 -12.85 -16.73
CA LEU A 158 -7.41 -14.19 -16.71
C LEU A 158 -6.61 -15.15 -17.61
N GLY A 159 -5.28 -15.05 -17.58
CA GLY A 159 -4.39 -15.95 -18.31
C GLY A 159 -4.37 -17.30 -17.63
N GLN A 160 -5.10 -18.26 -18.19
CA GLN A 160 -5.05 -19.73 -17.97
C GLN A 160 -5.11 -20.30 -16.53
N CYS A 161 -5.16 -19.50 -15.47
CA CYS A 161 -5.65 -19.97 -14.19
C CYS A 161 -7.17 -19.82 -14.16
N ARG A 162 -7.86 -20.76 -14.81
CA ARG A 162 -9.28 -21.04 -14.55
C ARG A 162 -9.38 -21.65 -13.14
N LYS A 163 -9.01 -20.90 -12.11
CA LYS A 163 -9.39 -21.23 -10.75
C LYS A 163 -10.73 -20.57 -10.53
N SER A 164 -11.78 -21.37 -10.65
CA SER A 164 -13.06 -21.08 -10.02
C SER A 164 -12.79 -20.50 -8.63
N LEU A 165 -13.43 -19.37 -8.30
CA LEU A 165 -13.52 -18.91 -6.91
C LEU A 165 -13.83 -20.14 -6.05
N PRO A 166 -13.03 -20.44 -5.00
CA PRO A 166 -13.36 -21.53 -4.10
C PRO A 166 -14.78 -21.30 -3.56
N ASP A 167 -15.62 -22.30 -3.80
CA ASP A 167 -16.70 -22.72 -2.93
C ASP A 167 -17.67 -21.68 -2.32
N GLY A 168 -18.08 -20.64 -3.06
CA GLY A 168 -19.41 -20.02 -2.88
C GLY A 168 -19.78 -19.61 -1.45
N ARG A 169 -18.81 -19.19 -0.63
CA ARG A 169 -19.04 -18.71 0.74
C ARG A 169 -18.27 -17.42 1.03
N SER A 170 -19.07 -16.43 1.44
CA SER A 170 -18.76 -15.10 1.97
C SER A 170 -18.14 -14.07 1.03
N ASP A 171 -18.53 -12.82 1.28
CA ASP A 171 -18.37 -11.64 0.43
C ASP A 171 -16.88 -11.29 0.22
N ASP A 172 -16.48 -11.08 -1.04
CA ASP A 172 -15.09 -10.77 -1.43
C ASP A 172 -14.95 -9.29 -1.80
N VAL A 173 -13.94 -8.62 -1.24
CA VAL A 173 -13.50 -7.29 -1.67
C VAL A 173 -12.34 -7.47 -2.66
N LEU A 174 -12.58 -7.16 -3.94
CA LEU A 174 -11.59 -7.25 -5.00
C LEU A 174 -11.14 -5.86 -5.44
N PHE A 175 -9.82 -5.66 -5.48
CA PHE A 175 -9.20 -4.46 -6.02
C PHE A 175 -8.83 -4.66 -7.49
N SER A 176 -9.17 -3.70 -8.35
CA SER A 176 -8.75 -3.69 -9.74
C SER A 176 -7.46 -2.86 -9.88
N TYR A 177 -6.35 -3.51 -10.24
CA TYR A 177 -5.09 -2.86 -10.59
C TYR A 177 -4.60 -3.34 -11.96
N ARG A 178 -4.21 -2.40 -12.82
CA ARG A 178 -3.60 -2.70 -14.13
C ARG A 178 -2.08 -2.87 -13.96
N ARG A 179 -1.52 -3.99 -14.43
CA ARG A 179 -0.07 -4.21 -14.50
C ARG A 179 0.53 -3.36 -15.63
N ILE A 180 1.56 -2.57 -15.33
CA ILE A 180 2.39 -1.92 -16.34
C ILE A 180 3.47 -2.94 -16.74
N SER A 181 3.51 -3.30 -18.02
CA SER A 181 4.52 -4.14 -18.65
C SER A 181 5.64 -3.29 -19.22
#